data_AF-A0A6B3EFZ4-F1
#
_entry.id   AF-A0A6B3EFZ4-F1
#
_cell.length_a   1.000
_cell.length_b   1.000
_cell.length_c   1.000
_cell.angle_alpha   90.00
_cell.angle_beta   90.00
_cell.angle_gamma   90.00
#
_symmetry.space_group_name_H-M   'P 1'
#
loop_
_entity.id
_entity.type
_entity.pdbx_description
1 polymer ?
#
loop_
_entity_poly.entity_id
_entity_poly.type
_entity_poly.pdbx_seq_one_letter_code
_entity_poly.pdbx_strand_id
1 'polypeptide(L)' 'LRPGRPGVPIVYEVERVRDGRSFTTRRVTAVQQGRTIFTLTASFHVPEEGAFAHQLPPAGPGPLVDPESLPRLADE' A
#
# COMPACT_ATOMS: atom_id res chain seq x y z
N LEU A 1 12.31 -19.23 -4.78
CA LEU A 1 11.04 -19.37 -5.53
C LEU A 1 11.31 -20.11 -6.84
N ARG A 2 10.29 -20.69 -7.49
CA ARG A 2 10.43 -21.48 -8.72
C ARG A 2 9.59 -20.88 -9.85
N PRO A 3 9.99 -21.04 -11.13
CA PRO A 3 9.17 -20.57 -12.24
C PRO A 3 7.84 -21.32 -12.29
N GLY A 4 6.77 -20.59 -12.61
CA GLY A 4 5.48 -21.18 -12.91
C GLY A 4 5.50 -21.91 -14.27
N ARG A 5 4.60 -22.87 -14.44
CA ARG A 5 4.37 -23.58 -15.69
C ARG A 5 3.08 -23.08 -16.35
N PRO A 6 3.13 -22.48 -17.55
CA PRO A 6 1.94 -22.15 -18.32
C PRO A 6 1.07 -23.38 -18.57
N GLY A 7 -0.25 -23.20 -18.58
CA GLY A 7 -1.22 -24.29 -18.78
C GLY A 7 -1.45 -25.19 -17.55
N VAL A 8 -0.66 -25.04 -16.47
CA VAL A 8 -0.92 -25.71 -15.18
C VAL A 8 -1.68 -24.73 -14.26
N PRO A 9 -2.82 -25.12 -13.67
CA PRO A 9 -3.54 -24.26 -12.73
C PRO A 9 -2.68 -23.87 -11.52
N ILE A 10 -2.89 -22.66 -11.01
CA ILE A 10 -2.23 -22.15 -9.80
C ILE A 10 -3.24 -22.16 -8.66
N VAL A 11 -2.87 -22.74 -7.52
CA VAL A 11 -3.63 -22.62 -6.28
C VAL A 11 -3.09 -21.42 -5.51
N TYR A 12 -3.96 -20.49 -5.14
CA TYR A 12 -3.59 -19.33 -4.32
C TYR A 12 -4.11 -19.54 -2.90
N GLU A 13 -3.18 -19.79 -1.99
CA GLU A 13 -3.47 -19.93 -0.56
C GLU A 13 -3.36 -18.55 0.09
N VAL A 14 -4.46 -18.10 0.71
CA VAL A 14 -4.55 -16.76 1.31
C VAL A 14 -4.62 -16.88 2.83
N GLU A 15 -3.61 -16.33 3.49
CA GLU A 15 -3.51 -16.24 4.95
C GLU A 15 -3.94 -14.84 5.41
N ARG A 16 -4.78 -14.79 6.47
CA ARG A 16 -5.12 -13.55 7.17
C ARG A 16 -4.03 -13.23 8.19
N VAL A 17 -3.08 -12.38 7.78
CA VAL A 17 -1.96 -11.97 8.65
C VAL A 17 -2.43 -10.98 9.73
N ARG A 18 -3.25 -10.00 9.34
CA ARG A 18 -3.79 -8.99 10.25
C ARG A 18 -5.11 -8.45 9.74
N ASP A 19 -6.08 -8.30 10.65
CA ASP A 19 -7.31 -7.57 10.44
C ASP A 19 -7.36 -6.41 11.45
N GLY A 20 -6.87 -5.25 11.03
CA GLY A 20 -6.92 -4.02 11.82
C GLY A 20 -8.13 -3.16 11.46
N ARG A 21 -8.33 -2.06 12.20
CA ARG A 21 -9.45 -1.13 11.98
C ARG A 21 -9.43 -0.51 10.58
N SER A 22 -8.29 0.07 10.18
CA SER A 22 -8.13 0.70 8.87
C SER A 22 -7.38 -0.17 7.86
N PHE A 23 -6.46 -1.00 8.32
CA PHE A 23 -5.58 -1.81 7.45
C PHE A 23 -5.79 -3.30 7.66
N THR A 24 -5.80 -4.02 6.54
CA THR A 24 -5.92 -5.47 6.47
C THR A 24 -4.75 -6.03 5.69
N THR A 25 -4.00 -6.98 6.27
CA THR A 25 -2.85 -7.60 5.61
C THR A 25 -3.15 -9.05 5.26
N ARG A 26 -2.81 -9.44 4.03
CA ARG A 26 -2.91 -10.80 3.51
C ARG A 26 -1.56 -11.26 3.03
N ARG A 27 -1.24 -12.53 3.30
CA ARG A 27 -0.15 -13.23 2.63
C ARG A 27 -0.75 -14.22 1.64
N VAL A 28 -0.27 -14.18 0.41
CA VAL A 28 -0.71 -15.08 -0.66
C VAL A 28 0.46 -15.94 -1.08
N THR A 29 0.27 -17.26 -1.03
CA THR A 29 1.22 -18.24 -1.54
C THR A 29 0.63 -18.88 -2.79
N ALA A 30 1.30 -18.72 -3.92
CA ALA A 30 0.92 -19.37 -5.16
C ALA A 30 1.63 -20.73 -5.27
N VAL A 31 0.86 -21.79 -5.44
CA VAL A 31 1.32 -23.19 -5.44
C VAL A 31 0.96 -23.84 -6.78
N GLN A 32 1.94 -24.49 -7.41
CA GLN A 32 1.73 -25.39 -8.52
C GLN A 32 2.38 -26.74 -8.19
N GLN A 33 1.64 -27.84 -8.42
CA GLN A 33 2.14 -29.21 -8.22
C GLN A 33 2.77 -29.41 -6.83
N GLY A 34 2.14 -28.84 -5.78
CA GLY A 34 2.60 -28.92 -4.40
C GLY A 34 3.85 -28.09 -4.07
N ARG A 35 4.28 -27.19 -4.97
CA ARG A 35 5.47 -26.35 -4.77
C ARG A 35 5.10 -24.88 -4.86
N THR A 36 5.60 -24.08 -3.92
CA THR A 36 5.47 -22.63 -3.97
C THR A 36 6.25 -22.06 -5.16
N ILE A 37 5.55 -21.34 -6.02
CA ILE A 37 6.11 -20.64 -7.16
C ILE A 37 6.22 -19.13 -6.91
N PHE A 38 5.36 -18.57 -6.06
CA PHE A 38 5.33 -17.14 -5.76
C PHE A 38 4.77 -16.86 -4.36
N THR A 39 5.22 -15.76 -3.75
CA THR A 39 4.72 -15.26 -2.47
C THR A 39 4.49 -13.75 -2.57
N LEU A 40 3.34 -13.29 -2.10
CA LEU A 40 2.94 -11.89 -2.02
C LEU A 40 2.53 -11.57 -0.59
N THR A 41 2.91 -10.39 -0.10
CA THR A 41 2.23 -9.74 1.02
C THR A 41 1.53 -8.51 0.48
N ALA A 42 0.23 -8.41 0.72
CA ALA A 42 -0.58 -7.28 0.29
C ALA A 42 -1.26 -6.65 1.51
N SER A 43 -1.25 -5.32 1.56
CA SER A 43 -1.96 -4.54 2.56
C SER A 43 -3.06 -3.75 1.88
N PHE A 44 -4.25 -3.80 2.46
CA PHE A 44 -5.45 -3.11 1.99
C PHE A 44 -5.82 -2.09 3.05
N HIS A 45 -6.01 -0.85 2.61
CA HIS A 45 -6.43 0.25 3.46
C HIS A 45 -7.87 0.61 3.11
N VAL A 46 -8.69 0.85 4.13
CA VAL A 46 -9.99 1.50 3.91
C VAL A 46 -9.75 2.92 3.38
N PRO A 47 -10.61 3.45 2.51
CA PRO A 47 -10.50 4.84 2.08
C PRO A 47 -10.49 5.79 3.31
N GLU A 48 -9.51 6.70 3.36
CA GLU A 48 -9.42 7.76 4.37
C GLU A 48 -9.32 9.13 3.69
N GLU A 49 -10.01 10.11 4.24
CA GLU A 49 -9.90 11.51 3.81
C GLU A 49 -8.49 12.05 4.09
N GLY A 50 -7.89 12.76 3.14
CA GLY A 50 -6.56 13.38 3.30
C GLY A 50 -5.35 12.44 3.20
N ALA A 51 -5.54 11.17 2.85
CA ALA A 51 -4.46 10.17 2.75
C ALA A 51 -3.38 10.51 1.70
N PHE A 52 -3.68 11.42 0.77
CA PHE A 52 -2.78 11.86 -0.28
C PHE A 52 -2.79 13.39 -0.33
N ALA A 53 -1.67 14.02 0.01
CA ALA A 53 -1.58 15.48 -0.04
C ALA A 53 -1.31 15.96 -1.48
N HIS A 54 -0.27 15.46 -2.15
CA HIS A 54 0.02 15.84 -3.53
C HIS A 54 0.83 14.76 -4.27
N GLN A 55 0.41 14.42 -5.49
CA GLN A 55 1.15 13.51 -6.38
C GLN A 55 2.24 14.25 -7.20
N LEU A 56 2.13 15.58 -7.34
CA LEU A 56 3.01 16.45 -8.13
C LEU A 56 3.34 17.72 -7.33
N PRO A 57 4.47 18.40 -7.64
CA PRO A 57 4.88 19.58 -6.91
C PRO A 57 3.90 20.74 -7.09
N PRO A 58 3.84 21.65 -6.11
CA PRO A 58 3.07 22.88 -6.22
C PRO A 58 3.47 23.67 -7.46
N ALA A 59 2.47 24.12 -8.22
CA ALA A 59 2.70 24.92 -9.41
C ALA A 59 2.77 26.41 -9.04
N GLY A 60 3.93 27.04 -9.25
CA GLY A 60 4.07 28.50 -9.12
C GLY A 60 5.53 28.98 -9.08
N PRO A 61 5.83 30.18 -9.59
CA PRO A 61 7.14 30.80 -9.42
C PRO A 61 7.24 31.40 -8.02
N GLY A 62 7.85 30.67 -7.09
CA GLY A 62 8.15 31.15 -5.74
C GLY A 62 8.46 30.01 -4.77
N PRO A 63 9.26 30.22 -3.73
CA PRO A 63 9.51 29.20 -2.72
C PRO A 63 8.22 28.86 -1.97
N LEU A 64 7.98 27.57 -1.73
CA LEU A 64 6.95 27.11 -0.81
C LEU A 64 7.33 27.58 0.60
N VAL A 65 6.39 28.27 1.26
CA VAL A 65 6.54 28.63 2.67
C VAL A 65 6.15 27.45 3.55
N ASP A 66 6.89 27.24 4.64
CA ASP A 66 6.62 26.17 5.60
C ASP A 66 5.26 26.44 6.27
N PRO A 67 4.33 25.47 6.32
CA PRO A 67 3.08 25.62 7.08
C PRO A 67 3.29 26.11 8.52
N GLU A 68 4.38 25.68 9.17
CA GLU A 68 4.72 26.06 10.55
C GLU A 68 5.36 27.47 10.64
N SER A 69 5.78 28.06 9.52
CA SER A 69 6.25 29.45 9.43
C SER A 69 5.12 30.45 9.17
N LEU A 70 3.92 29.95 8.92
CA LEU A 70 2.73 30.78 8.90
C LEU A 70 2.41 31.18 10.34
N PRO A 71 2.00 32.44 10.58
CA PRO A 71 1.60 32.87 11.91
C PRO A 71 0.55 31.89 12.47
N ARG A 72 0.78 31.44 13.70
CA ARG A 72 -0.19 30.63 14.42
C ARG A 72 -1.35 31.52 14.80
N LEU A 73 -2.55 30.98 14.71
CA LEU A 73 -3.77 31.73 15.01
C LEU A 73 -3.83 32.28 16.46
N ALA A 74 -3.07 31.69 17.39
CA ALA A 74 -3.04 32.13 18.79
C ALA A 74 -2.10 33.31 19.06
N ASP A 75 -1.30 33.74 18.08
CA ASP A 75 -0.26 34.77 18.20
C ASP A 75 -0.62 36.08 17.46
N GLU A 76 -1.90 36.26 17.08
CA GLU A 76 -2.53 37.52 16.65
C GLU A 76 -3.35 38.14 17.79
#